data_AF-A0A0P8BIH3-F1
#
_entry.id   AF-A0A0P8BIH3-F1
#
_cell.length_a   1.000
_cell.length_b   1.000
_cell.length_c   1.000
_cell.angle_alpha   90.00
_cell.angle_beta   90.00
_cell.angle_gamma   90.00
#
_symmetry.space_group_name_H-M   'P 1'
#
loop_
_entity.id
_entity.type
_entity.pdbx_description
1 polymer ?
#
loop_
_entity_poly.entity_id
_entity_poly.type
_entity_poly.pdbx_seq_one_letter_code
_entity_poly.pdbx_strand_id
1 'polypeptide(L)'
;MSHQSELIADDILAYLKQHENKELLRLLTCGSVDDGKSTLIGRLLHDTKMIYEDHMASLKTDSAKMGTTGEKLDLALLVDGLQAEREQGITIDVAYRYFSTDKRKFIIADTPGHEQYTRNMATGASTAQLAILMIDARHGVMTQTRRHSFIASLLGIRHIVVAVNKMDLVDFSEQRFNEIRDEYQAFAARLGLNDIRFVPISALDGDNVVNKSENTPWFTGQPLMEILETVEVSRDKNLEHFRFPVQYVTRPNLNFRGFCGTVASGVIRPGETVMALPSRRTSKVKEIVTFDGNLEEAYIDQAVTLTLEDEIDISRGDMLVKAEDEPEVHNRFNANLVWMIDAPLETGRLYDIKLGPTFTSGTVKKIHHQTDVNTLEQNPNPSQLQLNEIGLCELTLNQPIAFDAYQRNHATGSFIIIDRLTNVTVGAGMIAGLADGLESLDPVTPEERERRLAQKPVIIACNGKQAPQLALAVERALFDQGKTAVVVSEENTGDADERRRVAQLLTAHGLVAVTVNLGSDIANASVSAETEAEIPAVVSGLLQELARSQRV
;
A
#
# COMPACT_ATOMS: atom_id res chain seq x y z
N MET A 1 33.32 -13.34 -27.58
CA MET A 1 32.86 -14.60 -28.21
C MET A 1 31.60 -15.03 -27.49
N SER A 2 30.49 -15.10 -28.23
CA SER A 2 29.16 -15.43 -27.71
C SER A 2 29.17 -16.82 -27.08
N HIS A 3 28.35 -17.04 -26.06
CA HIS A 3 27.99 -18.39 -25.62
C HIS A 3 27.30 -19.08 -26.80
N GLN A 4 28.07 -19.79 -27.63
CA GLN A 4 27.53 -20.84 -28.49
C GLN A 4 27.16 -21.97 -27.55
N SER A 5 25.93 -21.92 -27.03
CA SER A 5 25.29 -23.07 -26.41
C SER A 5 25.30 -24.21 -27.44
N GLU A 6 25.76 -25.40 -27.04
CA GLU A 6 25.77 -26.60 -27.90
C GLU A 6 24.35 -26.88 -28.47
N LEU A 7 23.28 -26.45 -27.79
CA LEU A 7 21.89 -26.53 -28.27
C LEU A 7 21.59 -25.69 -29.53
N ILE A 8 22.36 -24.62 -29.80
CA ILE A 8 22.17 -23.80 -31.02
C ILE A 8 22.56 -24.61 -32.26
N ALA A 9 23.51 -25.54 -32.13
CA ALA A 9 23.96 -26.38 -33.23
C ALA A 9 23.00 -27.55 -33.52
N ASP A 10 22.34 -28.08 -32.48
CA ASP A 10 21.61 -29.35 -32.57
C ASP A 10 20.07 -29.19 -32.67
N ASP A 11 19.46 -28.19 -32.01
CA ASP A 11 18.00 -27.97 -32.08
C ASP A 11 17.59 -26.51 -31.77
N ILE A 12 17.57 -25.70 -32.82
CA ILE A 12 17.17 -24.28 -32.76
C ILE A 12 15.71 -24.10 -32.29
N LEU A 13 14.81 -25.05 -32.59
CA LEU A 13 13.40 -24.94 -32.19
C LEU A 13 13.24 -25.20 -30.69
N ALA A 14 13.94 -26.20 -30.14
CA ALA A 14 14.00 -26.41 -28.70
C ALA A 14 14.66 -25.23 -27.98
N TYR A 15 15.74 -24.67 -28.53
CA TYR A 15 16.39 -23.48 -27.99
C TYR A 15 15.45 -22.25 -27.97
N LEU A 16 14.75 -21.98 -29.08
CA LEU A 16 13.77 -20.89 -29.17
C LEU A 16 12.62 -21.09 -28.18
N LYS A 17 12.08 -22.32 -28.07
CA LYS A 17 11.01 -22.64 -27.14
C LYS A 17 11.43 -22.53 -25.66
N GLN A 18 12.68 -22.88 -25.36
CA GLN A 18 13.28 -22.69 -24.03
C GLN A 18 13.48 -21.19 -23.72
N HIS A 19 13.85 -20.39 -24.72
CA HIS A 19 13.98 -18.93 -24.58
C HIS A 19 12.63 -18.20 -24.47
N GLU A 20 11.60 -18.70 -25.14
CA GLU A 20 10.24 -18.17 -25.11
C GLU A 20 9.62 -18.37 -23.72
N ASN A 21 9.81 -19.56 -23.12
CA ASN A 21 9.19 -19.96 -21.85
C ASN A 21 10.05 -19.74 -20.59
N LYS A 22 11.05 -18.85 -20.64
CA LYS A 22 11.84 -18.54 -19.43
C LYS A 22 10.94 -17.96 -18.34
N GLU A 23 10.98 -18.57 -17.15
CA GLU A 23 10.27 -18.07 -15.98
C GLU A 23 10.76 -16.66 -15.62
N LEU A 24 9.86 -15.82 -15.15
CA LEU A 24 10.12 -14.46 -14.74
C LEU A 24 10.18 -14.39 -13.21
N LEU A 25 11.28 -13.88 -12.66
CA LEU A 25 11.38 -13.54 -11.24
C LEU A 25 11.32 -12.03 -11.06
N ARG A 26 10.38 -11.56 -10.25
CA ARG A 26 10.35 -10.17 -9.77
C ARG A 26 11.02 -10.12 -8.41
N LEU A 27 12.09 -9.34 -8.29
CA LEU A 27 12.84 -9.20 -7.06
C LEU A 27 12.98 -7.74 -6.62
N LEU A 28 13.10 -7.57 -5.31
CA LEU A 28 13.24 -6.30 -4.63
C LEU A 28 14.63 -6.22 -3.99
N THR A 29 15.34 -5.11 -4.12
CA THR A 29 16.58 -4.86 -3.35
C THR A 29 16.32 -3.89 -2.22
N CYS A 30 16.66 -4.30 -0.99
CA CYS A 30 16.49 -3.52 0.23
C CYS A 30 17.79 -3.53 1.06
N GLY A 31 17.94 -2.56 1.95
CA GLY A 31 19.16 -2.39 2.76
C GLY A 31 19.36 -0.93 3.13
N SER A 32 20.26 -0.68 4.07
CA SER A 32 20.60 0.68 4.52
C SER A 32 21.20 1.53 3.40
N VAL A 33 21.26 2.84 3.65
CA VAL A 33 22.19 3.71 2.92
C VAL A 33 23.61 3.15 3.10
N ASP A 34 24.39 3.14 2.03
CA ASP A 34 25.73 2.58 1.94
C ASP A 34 25.88 1.05 2.01
N ASP A 35 24.82 0.25 2.16
CA ASP A 35 24.95 -1.22 2.14
C ASP A 35 25.35 -1.79 0.76
N GLY A 36 25.45 -0.95 -0.27
CA GLY A 36 25.94 -1.32 -1.60
C GLY A 36 24.88 -1.91 -2.53
N LYS A 37 23.60 -1.54 -2.36
CA LYS A 37 22.47 -1.97 -3.22
C LYS A 37 22.74 -1.67 -4.71
N SER A 38 22.96 -0.40 -5.05
CA SER A 38 23.22 0.03 -6.44
C SER A 38 24.49 -0.61 -6.99
N THR A 39 25.53 -0.78 -6.17
CA THR A 39 26.76 -1.49 -6.55
C THR A 39 26.47 -2.95 -6.91
N LEU A 40 25.67 -3.66 -6.12
CA LEU A 40 25.28 -5.05 -6.40
C LEU A 40 24.48 -5.15 -7.71
N ILE A 41 23.50 -4.26 -7.91
CA ILE A 41 22.71 -4.24 -9.15
C ILE A 41 23.62 -3.97 -10.35
N GLY A 42 24.49 -2.97 -10.26
CA GLY A 42 25.47 -2.66 -11.30
C GLY A 42 26.39 -3.84 -11.59
N ARG A 43 26.81 -4.59 -10.56
CA ARG A 43 27.61 -5.80 -10.70
C ARG A 43 26.87 -6.93 -11.40
N LEU A 44 25.62 -7.19 -11.02
CA LEU A 44 24.77 -8.18 -11.68
C LEU A 44 24.58 -7.85 -13.16
N LEU A 45 24.34 -6.58 -13.50
CA LEU A 45 24.19 -6.12 -14.88
C LEU A 45 25.49 -6.25 -15.69
N HIS A 46 26.63 -5.91 -15.07
CA HIS A 46 27.95 -6.02 -15.68
C HIS A 46 28.32 -7.49 -15.96
N ASP A 47 28.22 -8.35 -14.94
CA ASP A 47 28.69 -9.73 -15.02
C ASP A 47 27.77 -10.61 -15.89
N THR A 48 26.49 -10.24 -16.05
CA THR A 48 25.57 -10.88 -17.00
C THR A 48 25.74 -10.39 -18.44
N LYS A 49 26.73 -9.53 -18.71
CA LYS A 49 27.10 -9.02 -20.05
C LYS A 49 25.96 -8.32 -20.79
N MET A 50 25.03 -7.71 -20.04
CA MET A 50 23.91 -6.95 -20.62
C MET A 50 24.25 -5.49 -20.91
N ILE A 51 25.46 -5.05 -20.58
CA ILE A 51 25.94 -3.68 -20.83
C ILE A 51 26.78 -3.67 -22.11
N TYR A 52 26.34 -2.91 -23.11
CA TYR A 52 27.11 -2.70 -24.34
C TYR A 52 28.44 -2.00 -24.04
N GLU A 53 29.49 -2.32 -24.79
CA GLU A 53 30.86 -1.81 -24.58
C GLU A 53 30.93 -0.27 -24.53
N ASP A 54 30.08 0.42 -25.29
CA ASP A 54 29.99 1.87 -25.35
C ASP A 54 29.54 2.51 -24.02
N HIS A 55 28.57 1.87 -23.35
CA HIS A 55 28.12 2.31 -22.02
C HIS A 55 29.23 2.12 -20.98
N MET A 56 30.02 1.03 -21.09
CA MET A 56 31.16 0.79 -20.21
C MET A 56 32.28 1.84 -20.37
N ALA A 57 32.49 2.35 -21.59
CA ALA A 57 33.45 3.43 -21.82
C ALA A 57 33.00 4.77 -21.20
N SER A 58 31.70 5.08 -21.27
CA SER A 58 31.13 6.26 -20.58
C SER A 58 31.27 6.17 -19.07
N LEU A 59 31.02 5.00 -18.47
CA LEU A 59 31.20 4.76 -17.03
C LEU A 59 32.63 4.92 -16.56
N LYS A 60 33.61 4.41 -17.31
CA LYS A 60 35.03 4.62 -16.97
C LYS A 60 35.37 6.12 -16.87
N THR A 61 34.78 6.91 -17.75
CA THR A 61 34.97 8.36 -17.79
C THR A 61 34.29 9.06 -16.62
N ASP A 62 33.07 8.62 -16.27
CA ASP A 62 32.27 9.22 -15.21
C ASP A 62 32.75 8.79 -13.82
N SER A 63 33.13 7.53 -13.61
CA SER A 63 33.80 7.06 -12.38
C SER A 63 35.09 7.83 -12.11
N ALA A 64 35.87 8.16 -13.14
CA ALA A 64 37.09 8.96 -12.97
C ALA A 64 36.83 10.43 -12.58
N LYS A 65 35.63 10.97 -12.87
CA LYS A 65 35.26 12.36 -12.56
C LYS A 65 34.48 12.51 -11.26
N MET A 66 33.59 11.56 -10.97
CA MET A 66 32.56 11.67 -9.92
C MET A 66 32.39 10.38 -9.11
N GLY A 67 33.25 9.37 -9.27
CA GLY A 67 33.13 8.08 -8.59
C GLY A 67 33.44 8.13 -7.10
N THR A 68 32.76 7.27 -6.34
CA THR A 68 32.93 7.11 -4.88
C THR A 68 33.90 5.98 -4.52
N THR A 69 34.24 5.12 -5.49
CA THR A 69 35.06 3.91 -5.31
C THR A 69 36.56 4.08 -5.64
N GLY A 70 37.04 5.31 -5.76
CA GLY A 70 38.45 5.61 -6.06
C GLY A 70 38.86 5.19 -7.49
N GLU A 71 39.98 4.47 -7.64
CA GLU A 71 40.48 4.00 -8.95
C GLU A 71 39.67 2.81 -9.52
N LYS A 72 38.85 2.15 -8.70
CA LYS A 72 37.96 1.06 -9.14
C LYS A 72 36.72 1.64 -9.81
N LEU A 73 36.18 0.89 -10.78
CA LEU A 73 35.01 1.29 -11.54
C LEU A 73 33.77 1.36 -10.64
N ASP A 74 33.11 2.51 -10.61
CA ASP A 74 31.93 2.74 -9.80
C ASP A 74 30.67 2.26 -10.54
N LEU A 75 30.30 1.01 -10.27
CA LEU A 75 29.15 0.36 -10.90
C LEU A 75 27.80 0.93 -10.42
N ALA A 76 27.75 1.71 -9.33
CA ALA A 76 26.50 2.33 -8.89
C ALA A 76 25.98 3.38 -9.89
N LEU A 77 26.89 4.05 -10.60
CA LEU A 77 26.57 5.06 -11.63
C LEU A 77 25.76 4.51 -12.82
N LEU A 78 25.70 3.19 -13.02
CA LEU A 78 24.82 2.53 -13.99
C LEU A 78 23.34 2.61 -13.62
N VAL A 79 23.08 2.64 -12.31
CA VAL A 79 21.76 2.42 -11.72
C VAL A 79 21.12 3.75 -11.35
N ASP A 80 21.90 4.75 -10.97
CA ASP A 80 21.40 6.07 -10.57
C ASP A 80 20.97 6.90 -11.80
N GLY A 81 19.66 7.01 -11.98
CA GLY A 81 19.04 7.58 -13.19
C GLY A 81 18.78 9.08 -13.09
N LEU A 82 18.53 9.60 -11.88
CA LEU A 82 18.24 11.01 -11.65
C LEU A 82 19.52 11.79 -11.32
N GLN A 83 19.61 13.03 -11.80
CA GLN A 83 20.73 13.92 -11.47
C GLN A 83 20.81 14.17 -9.95
N ALA A 84 19.67 14.31 -9.28
CA ALA A 84 19.61 14.46 -7.83
C ALA A 84 20.09 13.21 -7.06
N GLU A 85 19.85 12.00 -7.60
CA GLU A 85 20.39 10.75 -7.02
C GLU A 85 21.92 10.74 -7.10
N ARG A 86 22.48 11.14 -8.25
CA ARG A 86 23.94 11.21 -8.48
C ARG A 86 24.64 12.27 -7.63
N GLU A 87 24.00 13.40 -7.42
CA GLU A 87 24.54 14.48 -6.58
C GLU A 87 24.55 14.13 -5.09
N GLN A 88 23.61 13.28 -4.65
CA GLN A 88 23.46 12.89 -3.25
C GLN A 88 23.98 11.48 -2.92
N GLY A 89 24.27 10.65 -3.93
CA GLY A 89 24.71 9.27 -3.75
C GLY A 89 23.64 8.33 -3.15
N ILE A 90 22.35 8.63 -3.36
CA ILE A 90 21.22 7.86 -2.82
C ILE A 90 20.17 7.58 -3.90
N THR A 91 19.51 6.41 -3.85
CA THR A 91 18.31 6.10 -4.65
C THR A 91 17.10 6.85 -4.08
N ILE A 92 16.34 7.56 -4.92
CA ILE A 92 15.20 8.41 -4.51
C ILE A 92 13.86 7.79 -4.92
N ASP A 93 13.76 7.21 -6.12
CA ASP A 93 12.53 6.59 -6.63
C ASP A 93 12.73 5.11 -6.98
N VAL A 94 11.64 4.37 -7.18
CA VAL A 94 11.73 2.96 -7.57
C VAL A 94 12.16 2.85 -9.02
N ALA A 95 13.36 2.36 -9.27
CA ALA A 95 13.85 2.08 -10.62
C ALA A 95 13.68 0.60 -10.97
N TYR A 96 13.01 0.32 -12.10
CA TYR A 96 12.89 -1.05 -12.61
C TYR A 96 14.01 -1.36 -13.60
N ARG A 97 14.77 -2.42 -13.32
CA ARG A 97 15.83 -2.92 -14.20
C ARG A 97 15.52 -4.33 -14.67
N TYR A 98 15.92 -4.63 -15.90
CA TYR A 98 15.63 -5.90 -16.56
C TYR A 98 16.94 -6.58 -16.93
N PHE A 99 17.08 -7.85 -16.57
CA PHE A 99 18.16 -8.68 -17.06
C PHE A 99 17.69 -10.11 -17.24
N SER A 100 18.48 -10.93 -17.92
CA SER A 100 18.17 -12.34 -18.08
C SER A 100 19.45 -13.14 -18.09
N THR A 101 19.35 -14.38 -17.64
CA THR A 101 20.38 -15.40 -17.82
C THR A 101 19.91 -16.42 -18.86
N ASP A 102 20.73 -17.44 -19.09
CA ASP A 102 20.33 -18.57 -19.93
C ASP A 102 19.12 -19.32 -19.36
N LYS A 103 18.90 -19.26 -18.04
CA LYS A 103 17.84 -20.01 -17.36
C LYS A 103 16.58 -19.18 -17.08
N ARG A 104 16.70 -17.89 -16.75
CA ARG A 104 15.59 -17.12 -16.17
C ARG A 104 15.62 -15.64 -16.55
N LYS A 105 14.45 -15.00 -16.57
CA LYS A 105 14.28 -13.54 -16.74
C LYS A 105 14.07 -12.89 -15.38
N PHE A 106 14.59 -11.68 -15.20
CA PHE A 106 14.57 -10.97 -13.93
C PHE A 106 14.10 -9.53 -14.09
N ILE A 107 13.26 -9.09 -13.15
CA ILE A 107 12.91 -7.69 -12.96
C ILE A 107 13.36 -7.29 -11.55
N ILE A 108 14.25 -6.31 -11.47
CA ILE A 108 14.74 -5.76 -10.21
C ILE A 108 14.01 -4.44 -9.95
N ALA A 109 13.32 -4.34 -8.82
CA ALA A 109 12.88 -3.07 -8.26
C ALA A 109 13.97 -2.56 -7.31
N ASP A 110 14.69 -1.52 -7.73
CA ASP A 110 15.64 -0.82 -6.87
C ASP A 110 14.88 0.16 -5.99
N THR A 111 14.84 -0.09 -4.68
CA THR A 111 14.09 0.75 -3.75
C THR A 111 15.02 1.57 -2.86
N PRO A 112 14.65 2.82 -2.56
CA PRO A 112 15.42 3.66 -1.64
C PRO A 112 15.59 3.00 -0.27
N GLY A 113 16.78 3.13 0.32
CA GLY A 113 17.05 2.60 1.66
C GLY A 113 16.70 3.53 2.82
N HIS A 114 16.28 4.77 2.53
CA HIS A 114 16.06 5.79 3.56
C HIS A 114 14.64 5.75 4.13
N GLU A 115 14.53 6.09 5.41
CA GLU A 115 13.31 6.00 6.21
C GLU A 115 12.09 6.73 5.60
N GLN A 116 12.36 7.85 4.93
CA GLN A 116 11.36 8.70 4.28
C GLN A 116 10.72 8.07 3.04
N TYR A 117 11.21 6.92 2.58
CA TYR A 117 10.78 6.29 1.32
C TYR A 117 10.10 4.92 1.53
N THR A 118 9.53 4.69 2.71
CA THR A 118 8.75 3.48 3.02
C THR A 118 7.61 3.25 2.00
N ARG A 119 6.94 4.32 1.53
CA ARG A 119 5.94 4.23 0.44
C ARG A 119 6.52 3.68 -0.88
N ASN A 120 7.76 4.05 -1.22
CA ASN A 120 8.41 3.64 -2.46
C ASN A 120 8.78 2.15 -2.35
N MET A 121 9.32 1.75 -1.19
CA MET A 121 9.52 0.34 -0.89
C MET A 121 8.20 -0.44 -0.98
N ALA A 122 7.12 0.04 -0.37
CA ALA A 122 5.84 -0.66 -0.40
C ALA A 122 5.30 -0.84 -1.83
N THR A 123 5.48 0.19 -2.67
CA THR A 123 5.10 0.14 -4.09
C THR A 123 5.93 -0.91 -4.84
N GLY A 124 7.27 -0.89 -4.73
CA GLY A 124 8.13 -1.86 -5.40
C GLY A 124 7.94 -3.30 -4.89
N ALA A 125 7.77 -3.45 -3.58
CA ALA A 125 7.58 -4.73 -2.90
C ALA A 125 6.23 -5.40 -3.22
N SER A 126 5.19 -4.62 -3.53
CA SER A 126 3.84 -5.15 -3.80
C SER A 126 3.74 -6.17 -4.93
N THR A 127 4.72 -6.20 -5.84
CA THR A 127 4.78 -7.14 -6.98
C THR A 127 5.97 -8.09 -6.92
N ALA A 128 6.81 -7.96 -5.88
CA ALA A 128 8.01 -8.74 -5.72
C ALA A 128 7.69 -10.13 -5.15
N GLN A 129 8.40 -11.14 -5.64
CA GLN A 129 8.30 -12.52 -5.17
C GLN A 129 9.46 -12.87 -4.23
N LEU A 130 10.59 -12.15 -4.37
CA LEU A 130 11.79 -12.32 -3.58
C LEU A 130 12.36 -10.96 -3.18
N ALA A 131 12.88 -10.84 -1.96
CA ALA A 131 13.64 -9.66 -1.54
C ALA A 131 15.11 -10.02 -1.25
N ILE A 132 16.03 -9.25 -1.80
CA ILE A 132 17.44 -9.26 -1.47
C ILE A 132 17.67 -8.18 -0.41
N LEU A 133 17.95 -8.61 0.81
CA LEU A 133 18.26 -7.73 1.92
C LEU A 133 19.78 -7.62 2.09
N MET A 134 20.32 -6.47 1.72
CA MET A 134 21.73 -6.13 1.89
C MET A 134 22.01 -5.75 3.34
N ILE A 135 23.13 -6.25 3.88
CA ILE A 135 23.63 -5.90 5.22
C ILE A 135 25.14 -5.67 5.11
N ASP A 136 25.63 -4.48 5.47
CA ASP A 136 27.07 -4.21 5.59
C ASP A 136 27.68 -5.04 6.74
N ALA A 137 28.65 -5.90 6.44
CA ALA A 137 29.30 -6.78 7.41
C ALA A 137 29.96 -6.01 8.56
N ARG A 138 30.37 -4.75 8.35
CA ARG A 138 30.99 -3.93 9.40
C ARG A 138 29.97 -3.51 10.46
N HIS A 139 28.74 -3.22 10.06
CA HIS A 139 27.69 -2.73 10.95
C HIS A 139 26.78 -3.85 11.47
N GLY A 140 26.53 -4.90 10.67
CA GLY A 140 25.60 -5.96 11.02
C GLY A 140 24.14 -5.52 10.91
N VAL A 141 23.24 -6.14 11.68
CA VAL A 141 21.80 -5.87 11.55
C VAL A 141 21.46 -4.50 12.12
N MET A 142 20.99 -3.60 11.25
CA MET A 142 20.60 -2.24 11.63
C MET A 142 19.08 -2.10 11.77
N THR A 143 18.65 -0.96 12.32
CA THR A 143 17.23 -0.60 12.40
C THR A 143 16.54 -0.61 11.02
N GLN A 144 17.22 -0.13 9.98
CA GLN A 144 16.73 -0.15 8.60
C GLN A 144 16.58 -1.57 8.05
N THR A 145 17.51 -2.48 8.39
CA THR A 145 17.41 -3.91 8.06
C THR A 145 16.11 -4.51 8.63
N ARG A 146 15.80 -4.21 9.90
CA ARG A 146 14.59 -4.67 10.59
C ARG A 146 13.32 -4.09 9.95
N ARG A 147 13.32 -2.79 9.66
CA ARG A 147 12.23 -2.09 8.96
C ARG A 147 11.91 -2.72 7.59
N HIS A 148 12.92 -2.88 6.75
CA HIS A 148 12.73 -3.45 5.41
C HIS A 148 12.20 -4.88 5.48
N SER A 149 12.70 -5.67 6.42
CA SER A 149 12.23 -7.04 6.66
C SER A 149 10.77 -7.08 7.11
N PHE A 150 10.36 -6.15 7.99
CA PHE A 150 8.98 -6.00 8.41
C PHE A 150 8.06 -5.68 7.23
N ILE A 151 8.42 -4.69 6.41
CA ILE A 151 7.63 -4.29 5.23
C ILE A 151 7.56 -5.43 4.21
N ALA A 152 8.67 -6.14 3.97
CA ALA A 152 8.69 -7.29 3.08
C ALA A 152 7.77 -8.43 3.57
N SER A 153 7.79 -8.73 4.87
CA SER A 153 6.88 -9.71 5.49
C SER A 153 5.42 -9.25 5.41
N LEU A 154 5.15 -7.98 5.67
CA LEU A 154 3.82 -7.39 5.63
C LEU A 154 3.21 -7.44 4.21
N LEU A 155 4.02 -7.21 3.19
CA LEU A 155 3.65 -7.35 1.77
C LEU A 155 3.72 -8.81 1.28
N GLY A 156 4.02 -9.73 2.21
CA GLY A 156 3.98 -11.17 2.03
C GLY A 156 4.98 -11.69 0.98
N ILE A 157 6.14 -11.04 0.88
CA ILE A 157 7.29 -11.59 0.17
C ILE A 157 7.78 -12.81 0.96
N ARG A 158 7.69 -13.99 0.34
CA ARG A 158 7.98 -15.27 1.01
C ARG A 158 9.46 -15.63 1.02
N HIS A 159 10.17 -15.27 -0.04
CA HIS A 159 11.58 -15.61 -0.23
C HIS A 159 12.48 -14.42 0.11
N ILE A 160 13.36 -14.58 1.09
CA ILE A 160 14.32 -13.55 1.49
C ILE A 160 15.75 -14.07 1.28
N VAL A 161 16.58 -13.28 0.59
CA VAL A 161 18.01 -13.52 0.48
C VAL A 161 18.74 -12.42 1.23
N VAL A 162 19.38 -12.78 2.34
CA VAL A 162 20.23 -11.88 3.12
C VAL A 162 21.63 -11.91 2.54
N ALA A 163 22.00 -10.84 1.85
CA ALA A 163 23.31 -10.64 1.27
C ALA A 163 24.18 -9.85 2.25
N VAL A 164 25.07 -10.55 2.97
CA VAL A 164 26.03 -9.92 3.89
C VAL A 164 27.18 -9.37 3.05
N ASN A 165 27.11 -8.08 2.76
CA ASN A 165 28.00 -7.39 1.83
C ASN A 165 29.23 -6.80 2.53
N LYS A 166 30.24 -6.43 1.73
CA LYS A 166 31.53 -5.87 2.18
C LYS A 166 32.33 -6.81 3.06
N MET A 167 32.25 -8.11 2.78
CA MET A 167 33.04 -9.11 3.48
C MET A 167 34.56 -8.91 3.30
N ASP A 168 34.97 -8.24 2.21
CA ASP A 168 36.34 -7.82 1.96
C ASP A 168 36.89 -6.87 3.04
N LEU A 169 36.04 -6.05 3.66
CA LEU A 169 36.43 -5.11 4.71
C LEU A 169 36.54 -5.75 6.10
N VAL A 170 36.14 -7.02 6.24
CA VAL A 170 36.21 -7.81 7.47
C VAL A 170 36.99 -9.11 7.24
N ASP A 171 37.92 -9.09 6.28
CA ASP A 171 38.82 -10.19 5.93
C ASP A 171 38.10 -11.53 5.69
N PHE A 172 36.87 -11.46 5.15
CA PHE A 172 36.01 -12.62 4.89
C PHE A 172 35.80 -13.53 6.12
N SER A 173 35.72 -12.93 7.32
CA SER A 173 35.56 -13.65 8.59
C SER A 173 34.26 -14.46 8.67
N GLU A 174 34.39 -15.79 8.80
CA GLU A 174 33.27 -16.72 9.03
C GLU A 174 32.52 -16.40 10.33
N GLN A 175 33.26 -16.05 11.39
CA GLN A 175 32.66 -15.71 12.67
C GLN A 175 31.73 -14.50 12.54
N ARG A 176 32.18 -13.44 11.87
CA ARG A 176 31.38 -12.22 11.68
C ARG A 176 30.13 -12.49 10.86
N PHE A 177 30.23 -13.30 9.82
CA PHE A 177 29.07 -13.73 9.04
C PHE A 177 28.05 -14.50 9.88
N ASN A 178 28.51 -15.46 10.69
CA ASN A 178 27.64 -16.26 11.55
C ASN A 178 26.95 -15.41 12.62
N GLU A 179 27.63 -14.43 13.23
CA GLU A 179 27.02 -13.48 14.16
C GLU A 179 25.84 -12.72 13.54
N ILE A 180 26.04 -12.18 12.33
CA ILE A 180 24.99 -11.44 11.60
C ILE A 180 23.84 -12.36 11.20
N ARG A 181 24.15 -13.58 10.74
CA ARG A 181 23.15 -14.59 10.41
C ARG A 181 22.26 -14.89 11.61
N ASP A 182 22.87 -15.20 12.75
CA ASP A 182 22.13 -15.63 13.94
C ASP A 182 21.28 -14.49 14.52
N GLU A 183 21.82 -13.26 14.52
CA GLU A 183 21.05 -12.07 14.90
C GLU A 183 19.83 -11.87 14.00
N TYR A 184 20.02 -11.95 12.69
CA TYR A 184 18.93 -11.75 11.74
C TYR A 184 17.89 -12.88 11.81
N GLN A 185 18.30 -14.14 11.97
CA GLN A 185 17.38 -15.26 12.14
C GLN A 185 16.48 -15.09 13.37
N ALA A 186 17.05 -14.66 14.49
CA ALA A 186 16.29 -14.41 15.72
C ALA A 186 15.24 -13.29 15.54
N PHE A 187 15.56 -12.27 14.74
CA PHE A 187 14.61 -11.22 14.38
C PHE A 187 13.53 -11.72 13.40
N ALA A 188 13.93 -12.39 12.33
CA ALA A 188 13.03 -12.84 11.26
C ALA A 188 12.02 -13.89 11.74
N ALA A 189 12.38 -14.71 12.74
CA ALA A 189 11.45 -15.64 13.39
C ALA A 189 10.24 -14.93 14.02
N ARG A 190 10.40 -13.70 14.52
CA ARG A 190 9.30 -12.89 15.07
C ARG A 190 8.32 -12.41 14.00
N LEU A 191 8.77 -12.33 12.74
CA LEU A 191 7.99 -11.90 11.58
C LEU A 191 7.33 -13.06 10.84
N GLY A 192 7.55 -14.31 11.26
CA GLY A 192 7.04 -15.51 10.58
C GLY A 192 7.66 -15.79 9.21
N LEU A 193 8.87 -15.25 8.94
CA LEU A 193 9.60 -15.49 7.70
C LEU A 193 10.25 -16.88 7.73
N ASN A 194 9.93 -17.73 6.74
CA ASN A 194 10.33 -19.14 6.75
C ASN A 194 11.42 -19.49 5.72
N ASP A 195 11.45 -18.86 4.54
CA ASP A 195 12.48 -19.13 3.52
C ASP A 195 13.49 -17.98 3.45
N ILE A 196 14.56 -18.13 4.25
CA ILE A 196 15.63 -17.15 4.37
C ILE A 196 16.95 -17.82 4.00
N ARG A 197 17.67 -17.23 3.05
CA ARG A 197 18.97 -17.72 2.59
C ARG A 197 20.03 -16.66 2.83
N PHE A 198 21.23 -17.07 3.24
CA PHE A 198 22.31 -16.15 3.57
C PHE A 198 23.47 -16.35 2.61
N VAL A 199 24.02 -15.24 2.11
CA VAL A 199 25.17 -15.27 1.19
C VAL A 199 26.19 -14.21 1.64
N PRO A 200 27.45 -14.59 1.96
CA PRO A 200 28.52 -13.64 2.18
C PRO A 200 29.02 -13.14 0.82
N ILE A 201 28.93 -11.84 0.56
CA ILE A 201 29.30 -11.26 -0.74
C ILE A 201 30.26 -10.06 -0.59
N SER A 202 30.98 -9.78 -1.67
CA SER A 202 31.51 -8.45 -1.94
C SER A 202 30.94 -7.98 -3.27
N ALA A 203 30.02 -7.02 -3.25
CA ALA A 203 29.43 -6.46 -4.46
C ALA A 203 30.46 -5.73 -5.34
N LEU A 204 31.49 -5.16 -4.72
CA LEU A 204 32.56 -4.43 -5.41
C LEU A 204 33.49 -5.38 -6.16
N ASP A 205 33.97 -6.41 -5.48
CA ASP A 205 34.98 -7.34 -6.03
C ASP A 205 34.32 -8.52 -6.78
N GLY A 206 33.05 -8.81 -6.49
CA GLY A 206 32.22 -9.83 -7.16
C GLY A 206 32.20 -11.19 -6.46
N ASP A 207 32.80 -11.30 -5.27
CA ASP A 207 32.81 -12.51 -4.47
C ASP A 207 31.38 -13.00 -4.17
N ASN A 208 31.10 -14.27 -4.53
CA ASN A 208 29.80 -14.95 -4.35
C ASN A 208 28.58 -14.24 -4.99
N VAL A 209 28.80 -13.28 -5.89
CA VAL A 209 27.71 -12.63 -6.65
C VAL A 209 27.25 -13.55 -7.79
N VAL A 210 28.13 -13.83 -8.76
CA VAL A 210 27.85 -14.75 -9.87
C VAL A 210 28.57 -16.09 -9.67
N ASN A 211 29.85 -16.04 -9.31
CA ASN A 211 30.69 -17.21 -9.11
C ASN A 211 31.04 -17.39 -7.63
N LYS A 212 31.33 -18.63 -7.23
CA LYS A 212 31.85 -18.92 -5.88
C LYS A 212 33.19 -18.23 -5.68
N SER A 213 33.37 -17.63 -4.51
CA SER A 213 34.59 -16.93 -4.12
C SER A 213 35.64 -17.88 -3.55
N GLU A 214 36.89 -17.70 -3.95
CA GLU A 214 38.04 -18.39 -3.35
C GLU A 214 38.40 -17.82 -1.96
N ASN A 215 37.97 -16.59 -1.65
CA ASN A 215 38.22 -15.92 -0.37
C ASN A 215 37.31 -16.42 0.76
N THR A 216 36.28 -17.22 0.45
CA THR A 216 35.34 -17.79 1.43
C THR A 216 35.29 -19.31 1.35
N PRO A 217 36.42 -20.04 1.55
CA PRO A 217 36.45 -21.50 1.43
C PRO A 217 35.56 -22.22 2.45
N TRP A 218 35.20 -21.54 3.55
CA TRP A 218 34.28 -22.01 4.57
C TRP A 218 32.80 -21.94 4.14
N PHE A 219 32.45 -21.10 3.15
CA PHE A 219 31.08 -20.96 2.68
C PHE A 219 30.73 -22.05 1.68
N THR A 220 29.88 -22.99 2.09
CA THR A 220 29.45 -24.14 1.26
C THR A 220 28.19 -23.87 0.44
N GLY A 221 27.55 -22.72 0.65
CA GLY A 221 26.30 -22.35 -0.01
C GLY A 221 26.46 -22.00 -1.50
N GLN A 222 25.34 -21.60 -2.09
CA GLN A 222 25.26 -21.16 -3.48
C GLN A 222 25.58 -19.66 -3.59
N PRO A 223 26.26 -19.20 -4.66
CA PRO A 223 26.34 -17.79 -5.00
C PRO A 223 24.95 -17.17 -5.19
N LEU A 224 24.87 -15.84 -5.09
CA LEU A 224 23.62 -15.11 -5.21
C LEU A 224 22.89 -15.41 -6.53
N MET A 225 23.60 -15.39 -7.67
CA MET A 225 22.98 -15.64 -8.97
C MET A 225 22.37 -17.05 -9.06
N GLU A 226 23.05 -18.06 -8.55
CA GLU A 226 22.55 -19.43 -8.56
C GLU A 226 21.27 -19.57 -7.72
N ILE A 227 21.18 -18.85 -6.59
CA ILE A 227 19.95 -18.77 -5.79
C ILE A 227 18.83 -18.13 -6.62
N LEU A 228 19.09 -16.98 -7.26
CA LEU A 228 18.09 -16.29 -8.08
C LEU A 228 17.57 -17.15 -9.24
N GLU A 229 18.44 -17.97 -9.84
CA GLU A 229 18.06 -18.91 -10.90
C GLU A 229 17.24 -20.11 -10.39
N THR A 230 17.41 -20.53 -9.14
CA THR A 230 16.86 -21.79 -8.61
C THR A 230 15.67 -21.63 -7.67
N VAL A 231 15.37 -20.41 -7.17
CA VAL A 231 14.18 -20.14 -6.34
C VAL A 231 12.90 -20.52 -7.10
N GLU A 232 12.15 -21.49 -6.59
CA GLU A 232 10.87 -21.95 -7.13
C GLU A 232 9.69 -21.06 -6.68
N VAL A 233 9.44 -19.95 -7.39
CA VAL A 233 8.30 -19.06 -7.10
C VAL A 233 6.96 -19.59 -7.63
N SER A 234 6.99 -20.50 -8.60
CA SER A 234 5.76 -21.08 -9.16
C SER A 234 4.94 -21.85 -8.12
N ARG A 235 5.56 -22.39 -7.06
CA ARG A 235 4.86 -23.09 -5.97
C ARG A 235 4.06 -22.16 -5.06
N ASP A 236 4.34 -20.85 -5.09
CA ASP A 236 3.60 -19.87 -4.28
C ASP A 236 2.23 -19.51 -4.86
N LYS A 237 2.00 -19.86 -6.12
CA LYS A 237 0.73 -19.61 -6.79
C LYS A 237 -0.39 -20.37 -6.10
N ASN A 238 -1.43 -19.64 -5.68
CA ASN A 238 -2.62 -20.24 -5.11
C ASN A 238 -3.43 -20.91 -6.22
N LEU A 239 -3.34 -22.24 -6.34
CA LEU A 239 -4.08 -23.06 -7.31
C LEU A 239 -5.36 -23.69 -6.72
N GLU A 240 -5.59 -23.51 -5.42
CA GLU A 240 -6.71 -24.13 -4.71
C GLU A 240 -7.95 -23.23 -4.74
N HIS A 241 -7.79 -21.95 -4.43
CA HIS A 241 -8.89 -21.03 -4.15
C HIS A 241 -9.29 -20.27 -5.41
N PHE A 242 -10.32 -20.71 -6.12
CA PHE A 242 -10.71 -20.03 -7.36
C PHE A 242 -11.30 -18.65 -7.10
N ARG A 243 -10.65 -17.61 -7.64
CA ARG A 243 -11.13 -16.22 -7.65
C ARG A 243 -11.00 -15.67 -9.06
N PHE A 244 -12.13 -15.32 -9.65
CA PHE A 244 -12.18 -14.70 -10.97
C PHE A 244 -12.91 -13.36 -10.89
N PRO A 245 -12.17 -12.26 -10.64
CA PRO A 245 -12.74 -10.92 -10.61
C PRO A 245 -13.13 -10.49 -12.03
N VAL A 246 -14.40 -10.16 -12.22
CA VAL A 246 -14.95 -9.77 -13.52
C VAL A 246 -14.53 -8.33 -13.83
N GLN A 247 -13.73 -8.18 -14.88
CA GLN A 247 -13.20 -6.89 -15.32
C GLN A 247 -14.08 -6.25 -16.40
N TYR A 248 -14.71 -7.09 -17.23
CA TYR A 248 -15.53 -6.64 -18.34
C TYR A 248 -16.60 -7.68 -18.71
N VAL A 249 -17.73 -7.24 -19.24
CA VAL A 249 -18.82 -8.10 -19.72
C VAL A 249 -18.98 -7.88 -21.22
N THR A 250 -18.75 -8.93 -22.00
CA THR A 250 -18.76 -8.89 -23.46
C THR A 250 -20.05 -9.49 -24.00
N ARG A 251 -20.75 -8.74 -24.86
CA ARG A 251 -21.93 -9.19 -25.60
C ARG A 251 -21.84 -8.78 -27.07
N PRO A 252 -21.10 -9.52 -27.91
CA PRO A 252 -20.91 -9.19 -29.31
C PRO A 252 -22.18 -9.46 -30.14
N ASN A 253 -23.05 -10.36 -29.68
CA ASN A 253 -24.34 -10.66 -30.28
C ASN A 253 -25.34 -11.18 -29.21
N LEU A 254 -26.58 -11.42 -29.61
CA LEU A 254 -27.66 -11.86 -28.70
C LEU A 254 -27.43 -13.23 -28.04
N ASN A 255 -26.58 -14.08 -28.64
CA ASN A 255 -26.38 -15.47 -28.20
C ASN A 255 -25.07 -15.66 -27.43
N PHE A 256 -24.29 -14.59 -27.22
CA PHE A 256 -23.02 -14.66 -26.52
C PHE A 256 -22.97 -13.64 -25.40
N ARG A 257 -22.79 -14.14 -24.18
CA ARG A 257 -22.45 -13.35 -23.00
C ARG A 257 -21.21 -13.96 -22.35
N GLY A 258 -20.11 -13.23 -22.39
CA GLY A 258 -18.85 -13.63 -21.79
C GLY A 258 -18.43 -12.68 -20.67
N PHE A 259 -17.86 -13.23 -19.61
CA PHE A 259 -17.29 -12.50 -18.49
C PHE A 259 -15.78 -12.55 -18.60
N CYS A 260 -15.18 -11.40 -18.90
CA CYS A 260 -13.75 -11.27 -19.14
C CYS A 260 -13.04 -10.86 -17.84
N GLY A 261 -11.92 -11.50 -17.58
CA GLY A 261 -11.09 -11.24 -16.42
C GLY A 261 -9.80 -12.01 -16.46
N THR A 262 -8.91 -11.70 -15.54
CA THR A 262 -7.70 -12.49 -15.27
C THR A 262 -8.00 -13.40 -14.08
N VAL A 263 -7.72 -14.69 -14.18
CA VAL A 263 -7.82 -15.61 -13.04
C VAL A 263 -6.87 -15.13 -11.95
N ALA A 264 -7.42 -14.68 -10.82
CA ALA A 264 -6.64 -14.13 -9.72
C ALA A 264 -6.00 -15.23 -8.87
N SER A 265 -6.68 -16.38 -8.77
CA SER A 265 -6.19 -17.59 -8.11
C SER A 265 -7.08 -18.77 -8.48
N GLY A 266 -6.61 -19.97 -8.14
CA GLY A 266 -7.28 -21.23 -8.37
C GLY A 266 -7.25 -21.71 -9.81
N VAL A 267 -8.01 -22.78 -10.05
CA VAL A 267 -8.20 -23.39 -11.36
C VAL A 267 -9.69 -23.58 -11.62
N ILE A 268 -10.11 -23.37 -12.85
CA ILE A 268 -11.48 -23.57 -13.31
C ILE A 268 -11.51 -24.38 -14.60
N ARG A 269 -12.52 -25.24 -14.74
CA ARG A 269 -12.77 -26.04 -15.94
C ARG A 269 -14.21 -25.92 -16.43
N PRO A 270 -14.48 -26.12 -17.74
CA PRO A 270 -15.83 -26.29 -18.23
C PRO A 270 -16.59 -27.38 -17.45
N GLY A 271 -17.86 -27.11 -17.14
CA GLY A 271 -18.75 -27.97 -16.35
C GLY A 271 -18.68 -27.74 -14.84
N GLU A 272 -17.65 -27.07 -14.31
CA GLU A 272 -17.57 -26.76 -12.88
C GLU A 272 -18.61 -25.70 -12.45
N THR A 273 -19.11 -25.84 -11.23
CA THR A 273 -20.11 -24.93 -10.65
C THR A 273 -19.43 -23.71 -10.06
N VAL A 274 -19.93 -22.52 -10.41
CA VAL A 274 -19.46 -21.23 -9.91
C VAL A 274 -20.58 -20.45 -9.28
N MET A 275 -20.23 -19.58 -8.34
CA MET A 275 -21.11 -18.62 -7.69
C MET A 275 -20.64 -17.20 -8.01
N ALA A 276 -21.58 -16.33 -8.36
CA ALA A 276 -21.33 -14.91 -8.53
C ALA A 276 -21.53 -14.18 -7.19
N LEU A 277 -20.51 -13.43 -6.77
CA LEU A 277 -20.56 -12.56 -5.59
C LEU A 277 -20.66 -11.09 -6.03
N PRO A 278 -21.49 -10.27 -5.34
CA PRO A 278 -22.16 -10.56 -4.07
C PRO A 278 -23.57 -11.19 -4.19
N SER A 279 -24.09 -11.45 -5.40
CA SER A 279 -25.48 -11.89 -5.60
C SER A 279 -25.79 -13.31 -5.14
N ARG A 280 -24.76 -14.13 -4.92
CA ARG A 280 -24.78 -15.56 -4.57
C ARG A 280 -25.55 -16.45 -5.54
N ARG A 281 -25.80 -15.98 -6.77
CA ARG A 281 -26.38 -16.81 -7.83
C ARG A 281 -25.35 -17.80 -8.33
N THR A 282 -25.77 -19.04 -8.51
CA THR A 282 -24.92 -20.12 -9.02
C THR A 282 -25.22 -20.43 -10.47
N SER A 283 -24.21 -20.86 -11.21
CA SER A 283 -24.30 -21.38 -12.58
C SER A 283 -23.14 -22.36 -12.82
N LYS A 284 -23.10 -23.01 -13.98
CA LYS A 284 -21.92 -23.75 -14.44
C LYS A 284 -21.16 -23.00 -15.51
N VAL A 285 -19.85 -23.22 -15.55
CA VAL A 285 -18.98 -22.73 -16.64
C VAL A 285 -19.28 -23.55 -17.89
N LYS A 286 -19.73 -22.91 -18.96
CA LYS A 286 -20.01 -23.56 -20.23
C LYS A 286 -18.71 -23.75 -21.03
N GLU A 287 -17.99 -22.66 -21.28
CA GLU A 287 -16.75 -22.64 -22.06
C GLU A 287 -15.81 -21.56 -21.51
N ILE A 288 -14.51 -21.83 -21.64
CA ILE A 288 -13.42 -20.88 -21.39
C ILE A 288 -12.87 -20.44 -22.75
N VAL A 289 -13.00 -19.17 -23.07
CA VAL A 289 -12.69 -18.62 -24.40
C VAL A 289 -11.49 -17.68 -24.31
N THR A 290 -10.53 -17.83 -25.21
CA THR A 290 -9.39 -16.92 -25.41
C THR A 290 -9.29 -16.51 -26.88
N PHE A 291 -8.34 -15.63 -27.20
CA PHE A 291 -8.09 -15.22 -28.59
C PHE A 291 -7.67 -16.41 -29.47
N ASP A 292 -6.87 -17.33 -28.93
CA ASP A 292 -6.32 -18.49 -29.64
C ASP A 292 -7.27 -19.70 -29.69
N GLY A 293 -8.47 -19.56 -29.09
CA GLY A 293 -9.49 -20.60 -29.03
C GLY A 293 -9.94 -20.94 -27.61
N ASN A 294 -10.72 -22.00 -27.50
CA ASN A 294 -11.26 -22.47 -26.22
C ASN A 294 -10.21 -23.29 -25.45
N LEU A 295 -10.21 -23.13 -24.13
CA LEU A 295 -9.33 -23.87 -23.22
C LEU A 295 -10.09 -24.94 -22.43
N GLU A 296 -9.42 -26.04 -22.15
CA GLU A 296 -9.94 -27.11 -21.28
C GLU A 296 -9.86 -26.75 -19.79
N GLU A 297 -8.93 -25.86 -19.43
CA GLU A 297 -8.77 -25.33 -18.09
C GLU A 297 -8.18 -23.92 -18.13
N ALA A 298 -8.49 -23.12 -17.11
CA ALA A 298 -7.83 -21.85 -16.86
C ALA A 298 -7.30 -21.79 -15.43
N TYR A 299 -6.13 -21.17 -15.27
CA TYR A 299 -5.44 -21.02 -14.00
C TYR A 299 -4.91 -19.59 -13.83
N ILE A 300 -4.40 -19.29 -12.63
CA ILE A 300 -3.86 -17.98 -12.24
C ILE A 300 -3.00 -17.29 -13.32
N ASP A 301 -3.15 -15.96 -13.42
CA ASP A 301 -2.52 -15.05 -14.39
C ASP A 301 -3.03 -15.16 -15.83
N GLN A 302 -3.87 -16.14 -16.18
CA GLN A 302 -4.46 -16.21 -17.52
C GLN A 302 -5.64 -15.25 -17.66
N ALA A 303 -5.58 -14.41 -18.71
CA ALA A 303 -6.70 -13.59 -19.13
C ALA A 303 -7.64 -14.42 -20.01
N VAL A 304 -8.85 -14.67 -19.52
CA VAL A 304 -9.84 -15.53 -20.18
C VAL A 304 -11.22 -14.90 -20.18
N THR A 305 -12.09 -15.40 -21.04
CA THR A 305 -13.52 -15.10 -21.04
C THR A 305 -14.29 -16.34 -20.63
N LEU A 306 -15.00 -16.28 -19.51
CA LEU A 306 -15.88 -17.35 -19.07
C LEU A 306 -17.28 -17.13 -19.61
N THR A 307 -17.86 -18.18 -20.20
CA THR A 307 -19.29 -18.22 -20.52
C THR A 307 -19.98 -19.15 -19.54
N LEU A 308 -21.24 -18.88 -19.23
CA LEU A 308 -22.02 -19.62 -18.25
C LEU A 308 -23.20 -20.32 -18.93
N GLU A 309 -23.70 -21.41 -18.34
CA GLU A 309 -24.90 -22.11 -18.81
C GLU A 309 -26.17 -21.29 -18.57
N ASP A 310 -26.27 -20.64 -17.41
CA ASP A 310 -27.44 -19.85 -17.00
C ASP A 310 -27.22 -18.35 -17.19
N GLU A 311 -28.29 -17.63 -17.53
CA GLU A 311 -28.28 -16.16 -17.58
C GLU A 311 -28.40 -15.55 -16.18
N ILE A 312 -27.31 -15.59 -15.42
CA ILE A 312 -27.22 -14.90 -14.12
C ILE A 312 -26.74 -13.46 -14.28
N ASP A 313 -27.15 -12.57 -13.38
CA ASP A 313 -26.74 -11.17 -13.43
C ASP A 313 -25.38 -11.01 -12.76
N ILE A 314 -24.41 -10.50 -13.53
CA ILE A 314 -23.01 -10.32 -13.19
C ILE A 314 -22.52 -9.09 -13.93
N SER A 315 -21.85 -8.21 -13.19
CA SER A 315 -21.31 -6.94 -13.65
C SER A 315 -19.80 -6.82 -13.38
N ARG A 316 -19.17 -5.78 -13.90
CA ARG A 316 -17.78 -5.45 -13.55
C ARG A 316 -17.68 -5.17 -12.05
N GLY A 317 -16.65 -5.74 -11.41
CA GLY A 317 -16.44 -5.63 -9.96
C GLY A 317 -17.03 -6.81 -9.18
N ASP A 318 -17.88 -7.63 -9.79
CA ASP A 318 -18.32 -8.90 -9.23
C ASP A 318 -17.19 -9.93 -9.32
N MET A 319 -17.31 -11.00 -8.53
CA MET A 319 -16.33 -12.08 -8.50
C MET A 319 -17.02 -13.42 -8.69
N LEU A 320 -16.49 -14.22 -9.61
CA LEU A 320 -16.86 -15.63 -9.74
C LEU A 320 -15.94 -16.47 -8.85
N VAL A 321 -16.54 -17.33 -8.04
CA VAL A 321 -15.86 -18.22 -7.09
C VAL A 321 -16.43 -19.63 -7.16
N LYS A 322 -15.75 -20.62 -6.58
CA LYS A 322 -16.35 -21.96 -6.36
C LYS A 322 -17.32 -21.89 -5.19
N ALA A 323 -18.48 -22.53 -5.31
CA ALA A 323 -19.55 -22.45 -4.31
C ALA A 323 -19.16 -23.05 -2.94
N GLU A 324 -18.17 -23.94 -2.93
CA GLU A 324 -17.64 -24.61 -1.73
C GLU A 324 -16.45 -23.88 -1.08
N ASP A 325 -15.95 -22.81 -1.70
CA ASP A 325 -14.84 -21.99 -1.22
C ASP A 325 -15.17 -20.50 -1.39
N GLU A 326 -16.08 -20.00 -0.54
CA GLU A 326 -16.49 -18.59 -0.55
C GLU A 326 -15.43 -17.73 0.18
N PRO A 327 -15.03 -16.58 -0.40
CA PRO A 327 -14.37 -15.50 0.34
C PRO A 327 -15.36 -14.82 1.30
N GLU A 328 -14.88 -13.88 2.10
CA GLU A 328 -15.74 -13.07 2.95
C GLU A 328 -16.49 -12.02 2.13
N VAL A 329 -17.79 -11.85 2.37
CA VAL A 329 -18.62 -10.83 1.71
C VAL A 329 -19.22 -9.90 2.74
N HIS A 330 -18.51 -8.82 3.02
CA HIS A 330 -18.90 -7.85 4.04
C HIS A 330 -18.49 -6.43 3.62
N ASN A 331 -19.05 -5.43 4.29
CA ASN A 331 -18.64 -4.03 4.12
C ASN A 331 -17.71 -3.57 5.25
N ARG A 332 -17.30 -4.44 6.16
CA ARG A 332 -16.43 -4.12 7.30
C ARG A 332 -15.31 -5.15 7.41
N PHE A 333 -14.08 -4.67 7.52
CA PHE A 333 -12.90 -5.52 7.68
C PHE A 333 -11.76 -4.76 8.36
N ASN A 334 -10.85 -5.54 8.95
CA ASN A 334 -9.59 -5.03 9.47
C ASN A 334 -8.51 -5.18 8.40
N ALA A 335 -7.68 -4.16 8.22
CA ALA A 335 -6.56 -4.18 7.28
C ALA A 335 -5.36 -3.43 7.83
N ASN A 336 -4.15 -3.95 7.54
CA ASN A 336 -2.92 -3.20 7.76
C ASN A 336 -2.80 -2.15 6.66
N LEU A 337 -2.79 -0.88 7.03
CA LEU A 337 -2.68 0.24 6.11
C LEU A 337 -1.26 0.81 6.14
N VAL A 338 -0.71 1.08 4.95
CA VAL A 338 0.49 1.90 4.75
C VAL A 338 0.03 3.27 4.26
N TRP A 339 0.28 4.32 5.04
CA TRP A 339 -0.10 5.69 4.68
C TRP A 339 0.99 6.38 3.85
N MET A 340 0.61 7.02 2.73
CA MET A 340 1.57 7.39 1.67
C MET A 340 1.66 8.90 1.36
N ILE A 341 0.89 9.74 2.07
CA ILE A 341 0.87 11.19 1.86
C ILE A 341 1.15 11.95 3.17
N ASP A 342 1.63 13.19 3.04
CA ASP A 342 1.98 14.06 4.17
C ASP A 342 0.78 14.45 5.04
N ALA A 343 -0.40 14.63 4.43
CA ALA A 343 -1.61 14.93 5.19
C ALA A 343 -2.01 13.68 5.99
N PRO A 344 -2.22 13.78 7.31
CA PRO A 344 -2.47 12.62 8.15
C PRO A 344 -3.80 11.93 7.80
N LEU A 345 -3.87 10.62 8.06
CA LEU A 345 -5.12 9.88 7.97
C LEU A 345 -6.11 10.40 9.01
N GLU A 346 -7.25 10.86 8.53
CA GLU A 346 -8.38 11.24 9.35
C GLU A 346 -9.40 10.09 9.38
N THR A 347 -9.59 9.50 10.56
CA THR A 347 -10.69 8.55 10.78
C THR A 347 -12.04 9.20 10.44
N GLY A 348 -13.07 8.47 10.03
CA GLY A 348 -14.39 9.02 9.68
C GLY A 348 -14.49 9.84 8.38
N ARG A 349 -13.37 10.24 7.77
CA ARG A 349 -13.35 10.88 6.44
C ARG A 349 -13.67 9.83 5.36
N LEU A 350 -14.39 10.26 4.32
CA LEU A 350 -14.80 9.42 3.20
C LEU A 350 -13.71 9.37 2.12
N TYR A 351 -13.28 8.17 1.80
CA TYR A 351 -12.28 7.85 0.77
C TYR A 351 -12.90 6.93 -0.29
N ASP A 352 -12.28 6.88 -1.47
CA ASP A 352 -12.57 5.83 -2.44
C ASP A 352 -11.61 4.67 -2.24
N ILE A 353 -12.14 3.46 -2.25
CA ILE A 353 -11.45 2.19 -2.01
C ILE A 353 -11.53 1.36 -3.29
N LYS A 354 -10.38 0.91 -3.76
CA LYS A 354 -10.28 0.07 -4.96
C LYS A 354 -9.62 -1.26 -4.62
N LEU A 355 -10.38 -2.34 -4.77
CA LEU A 355 -9.95 -3.73 -4.60
C LEU A 355 -10.13 -4.44 -5.95
N GLY A 356 -9.02 -4.71 -6.65
CA GLY A 356 -9.08 -5.25 -8.01
C GLY A 356 -9.94 -4.37 -8.95
N PRO A 357 -10.96 -4.94 -9.65
CA PRO A 357 -11.88 -4.17 -10.46
C PRO A 357 -13.03 -3.51 -9.67
N THR A 358 -13.21 -3.86 -8.39
CA THR A 358 -14.25 -3.33 -7.50
C THR A 358 -13.85 -1.95 -7.00
N PHE A 359 -14.79 -1.00 -7.07
CA PHE A 359 -14.58 0.39 -6.67
C PHE A 359 -15.76 0.85 -5.81
N THR A 360 -15.49 1.28 -4.58
CA THR A 360 -16.54 1.69 -3.63
C THR A 360 -16.00 2.77 -2.71
N SER A 361 -16.87 3.56 -2.10
CA SER A 361 -16.44 4.55 -1.10
C SER A 361 -16.58 3.96 0.30
N GLY A 362 -15.73 4.42 1.22
CA GLY A 362 -15.75 3.99 2.61
C GLY A 362 -14.97 4.92 3.53
N THR A 363 -15.00 4.63 4.82
CA THR A 363 -14.30 5.40 5.86
C THR A 363 -13.39 4.49 6.65
N VAL A 364 -12.30 5.04 7.17
CA VAL A 364 -11.53 4.38 8.23
C VAL A 364 -12.22 4.69 9.55
N LYS A 365 -12.87 3.71 10.16
CA LYS A 365 -13.64 3.90 11.40
C LYS A 365 -12.72 4.06 12.59
N LYS A 366 -11.73 3.17 12.71
CA LYS A 366 -10.84 3.08 13.87
C LYS A 366 -9.44 2.66 13.45
N ILE A 367 -8.43 3.15 14.15
CA ILE A 367 -7.07 2.62 14.09
C ILE A 367 -6.87 1.82 15.38
N HIS A 368 -6.72 0.50 15.29
CA HIS A 368 -6.56 -0.38 16.46
C HIS A 368 -5.19 -0.19 17.10
N HIS A 369 -4.14 -0.19 16.28
CA HIS A 369 -2.79 0.13 16.71
C HIS A 369 -1.94 0.59 15.52
N GLN A 370 -0.94 1.42 15.79
CA GLN A 370 0.15 1.74 14.87
C GLN A 370 1.35 0.88 15.26
N THR A 371 2.01 0.27 14.27
CA THR A 371 3.22 -0.52 14.50
C THR A 371 4.43 0.34 14.21
N ASP A 372 5.32 0.49 15.18
CA ASP A 372 6.63 1.08 14.93
C ASP A 372 7.46 0.09 14.10
N VAL A 373 7.79 0.48 12.87
CA VAL A 373 8.52 -0.37 11.92
C VAL A 373 9.96 -0.68 12.35
N ASN A 374 10.51 0.06 13.31
CA ASN A 374 11.87 -0.08 13.81
C ASN A 374 11.96 -1.04 14.99
N THR A 375 11.00 -0.94 15.93
CA THR A 375 10.99 -1.71 17.18
C THR A 375 10.00 -2.88 17.15
N LEU A 376 9.05 -2.87 16.21
CA LEU A 376 7.87 -3.74 16.17
C LEU A 376 6.91 -3.56 17.35
N GLU A 377 7.07 -2.48 18.12
CA GLU A 377 6.16 -2.15 19.21
C GLU A 377 4.84 -1.62 18.65
N GLN A 378 3.74 -1.99 19.30
CA GLN A 378 2.39 -1.58 18.92
C GLN A 378 1.92 -0.46 19.83
N ASN A 379 1.66 0.71 19.24
CA ASN A 379 1.03 1.85 19.89
C ASN A 379 -0.50 1.73 19.76
N PRO A 380 -1.24 1.46 20.85
CA PRO A 380 -2.67 1.21 20.76
C PRO A 380 -3.49 2.49 20.55
N ASN A 381 -4.56 2.39 19.77
CA ASN A 381 -5.57 3.42 19.51
C ASN A 381 -5.00 4.82 19.16
N PRO A 382 -4.10 4.96 18.18
CA PRO A 382 -3.65 6.28 17.74
C PRO A 382 -4.81 7.04 17.07
N SER A 383 -4.82 8.37 17.21
CA SER A 383 -5.87 9.21 16.63
C SER A 383 -5.72 9.40 15.11
N GLN A 384 -4.51 9.25 14.58
CA GLN A 384 -4.13 9.51 13.19
C GLN A 384 -2.98 8.58 12.77
N LEU A 385 -2.76 8.44 11.46
CA LEU A 385 -1.53 7.89 10.88
C LEU A 385 -0.84 8.98 10.04
N GLN A 386 0.46 9.16 10.24
CA GLN A 386 1.32 10.07 9.47
C GLN A 386 1.91 9.38 8.24
N LEU A 387 2.59 10.16 7.38
CA LEU A 387 3.31 9.63 6.23
C LEU A 387 4.25 8.47 6.64
N ASN A 388 4.22 7.38 5.86
CA ASN A 388 5.03 6.17 6.05
C ASN A 388 4.70 5.35 7.31
N GLU A 389 3.69 5.74 8.10
CA GLU A 389 3.24 4.92 9.22
C GLU A 389 2.38 3.76 8.76
N ILE A 390 2.45 2.68 9.53
CA ILE A 390 1.72 1.45 9.30
C ILE A 390 0.83 1.16 10.49
N GLY A 391 -0.45 0.93 10.26
CA GLY A 391 -1.40 0.64 11.33
C GLY A 391 -2.46 -0.37 10.94
N LEU A 392 -2.92 -1.15 11.92
CA LEU A 392 -4.09 -2.00 11.76
C LEU A 392 -5.34 -1.13 11.92
N CYS A 393 -6.11 -1.00 10.85
CA CYS A 393 -7.29 -0.14 10.81
C CYS A 393 -8.56 -0.94 10.50
N GLU A 394 -9.68 -0.52 11.07
CA GLU A 394 -11.00 -0.99 10.72
C GLU A 394 -11.60 -0.07 9.64
N LEU A 395 -11.97 -0.65 8.50
CA LEU A 395 -12.63 0.05 7.41
C LEU A 395 -14.12 -0.29 7.39
N THR A 396 -14.95 0.69 7.03
CA THR A 396 -16.37 0.51 6.75
C THR A 396 -16.70 1.07 5.37
N LEU A 397 -17.22 0.23 4.50
CA LEU A 397 -17.55 0.55 3.12
C LEU A 397 -19.06 0.78 2.97
N ASN A 398 -19.43 1.55 1.94
CA ASN A 398 -20.83 1.84 1.64
C ASN A 398 -21.57 0.64 1.03
N GLN A 399 -20.83 -0.33 0.49
CA GLN A 399 -21.37 -1.54 -0.13
C GLN A 399 -20.55 -2.76 0.30
N PRO A 400 -21.18 -3.93 0.48
CA PRO A 400 -20.45 -5.18 0.71
C PRO A 400 -19.57 -5.51 -0.49
N ILE A 401 -18.34 -5.96 -0.22
CA ILE A 401 -17.42 -6.45 -1.25
C ILE A 401 -16.96 -7.87 -0.88
N ALA A 402 -16.62 -8.66 -1.90
CA ALA A 402 -15.98 -9.96 -1.71
C ALA A 402 -14.47 -9.77 -1.54
N PHE A 403 -13.90 -10.30 -0.46
CA PHE A 403 -12.48 -10.19 -0.16
C PHE A 403 -11.95 -11.41 0.59
N ASP A 404 -10.64 -11.65 0.48
CA ASP A 404 -9.94 -12.65 1.28
C ASP A 404 -8.97 -11.95 2.24
N ALA A 405 -8.54 -12.65 3.29
CA ALA A 405 -7.36 -12.22 4.03
C ALA A 405 -6.13 -12.26 3.11
N TYR A 406 -5.29 -11.23 3.16
CA TYR A 406 -4.13 -11.06 2.28
C TYR A 406 -3.17 -12.24 2.32
N GLN A 407 -2.97 -12.85 3.49
CA GLN A 407 -2.13 -14.04 3.65
C GLN A 407 -2.68 -15.28 2.94
N ARG A 408 -4.01 -15.38 2.77
CA ARG A 408 -4.67 -16.47 2.03
C ARG A 408 -4.65 -16.17 0.53
N ASN A 409 -4.91 -14.93 0.15
CA ASN A 409 -4.95 -14.51 -1.24
C ASN A 409 -4.55 -13.03 -1.41
N HIS A 410 -3.38 -12.82 -2.04
CA HIS A 410 -2.85 -11.48 -2.25
C HIS A 410 -3.69 -10.65 -3.23
N ALA A 411 -4.27 -11.30 -4.25
CA ALA A 411 -4.97 -10.60 -5.34
C ALA A 411 -6.33 -10.04 -4.91
N THR A 412 -6.99 -10.68 -3.94
CA THR A 412 -8.31 -10.29 -3.42
C THR A 412 -8.25 -9.76 -1.98
N GLY A 413 -7.07 -9.79 -1.35
CA GLY A 413 -6.82 -9.24 -0.02
C GLY A 413 -6.05 -7.92 -0.01
N SER A 414 -5.77 -7.33 -1.17
CA SER A 414 -5.09 -6.02 -1.28
C SER A 414 -5.97 -4.97 -1.92
N PHE A 415 -5.84 -3.72 -1.45
CA PHE A 415 -6.57 -2.58 -1.99
C PHE A 415 -5.77 -1.29 -1.87
N ILE A 416 -6.21 -0.26 -2.59
CA ILE A 416 -5.70 1.10 -2.45
C ILE A 416 -6.78 2.05 -1.96
N ILE A 417 -6.36 3.09 -1.25
CA ILE A 417 -7.19 4.19 -0.77
C ILE A 417 -6.88 5.41 -1.65
N ILE A 418 -7.92 6.02 -2.17
CA ILE A 418 -7.86 7.14 -3.10
C ILE A 418 -8.61 8.32 -2.49
N ASP A 419 -7.97 9.48 -2.50
CA ASP A 419 -8.63 10.72 -2.13
C ASP A 419 -9.62 11.14 -3.23
N ARG A 420 -10.88 11.36 -2.84
CA ARG A 420 -11.99 11.59 -3.79
C ARG A 420 -11.91 12.92 -4.54
N LEU A 421 -11.18 13.90 -4.00
CA LEU A 421 -11.08 15.24 -4.58
C LEU A 421 -9.90 15.34 -5.54
N THR A 422 -8.77 14.79 -5.13
CA THR A 422 -7.50 14.87 -5.86
C THR A 422 -7.27 13.68 -6.78
N ASN A 423 -8.00 12.56 -6.60
CA ASN A 423 -7.78 11.27 -7.25
C ASN A 423 -6.37 10.68 -7.03
N VAL A 424 -5.65 11.15 -6.01
CA VAL A 424 -4.34 10.62 -5.63
C VAL A 424 -4.51 9.39 -4.75
N THR A 425 -3.67 8.37 -4.95
CA THR A 425 -3.57 7.24 -4.03
C THR A 425 -2.91 7.71 -2.73
N VAL A 426 -3.66 7.65 -1.63
CA VAL A 426 -3.24 8.13 -0.30
C VAL A 426 -2.77 7.02 0.63
N GLY A 427 -3.14 5.78 0.34
CA GLY A 427 -2.72 4.62 1.13
C GLY A 427 -2.93 3.29 0.39
N ALA A 428 -2.32 2.24 0.92
CA ALA A 428 -2.49 0.87 0.47
C ALA A 428 -2.82 -0.01 1.68
N GLY A 429 -3.62 -1.04 1.47
CA GLY A 429 -4.11 -1.89 2.54
C GLY A 429 -3.98 -3.37 2.23
N MET A 430 -3.62 -4.14 3.25
CA MET A 430 -3.60 -5.60 3.26
C MET A 430 -4.64 -6.09 4.27
N ILE A 431 -5.70 -6.72 3.79
CA ILE A 431 -6.82 -7.18 4.61
C ILE A 431 -6.34 -8.28 5.54
N ALA A 432 -6.51 -8.07 6.84
CA ALA A 432 -6.21 -9.06 7.87
C ALA A 432 -7.36 -10.05 8.06
N GLY A 433 -8.60 -9.60 7.90
CA GLY A 433 -9.80 -10.41 8.03
C GLY A 433 -11.02 -9.56 8.33
N LEU A 434 -12.13 -10.21 8.70
CA LEU A 434 -13.33 -9.52 9.15
C LEU A 434 -13.03 -8.64 10.37
N ALA A 435 -13.79 -7.55 10.48
CA ALA A 435 -13.71 -6.71 11.67
C ALA A 435 -14.31 -7.49 12.86
N ASP A 436 -13.56 -7.56 13.96
CA ASP A 436 -14.04 -8.18 15.19
C ASP A 436 -15.18 -7.37 15.81
N GLY A 437 -16.26 -8.06 16.18
CA GLY A 437 -17.37 -7.50 16.94
C GLY A 437 -18.64 -7.21 16.13
N LEU A 438 -19.80 -7.52 16.73
CA LEU A 438 -21.08 -6.92 16.37
C LEU A 438 -20.91 -5.40 16.30
N GLU A 439 -21.63 -4.69 15.41
CA GLU A 439 -21.67 -3.22 15.39
C GLU A 439 -21.67 -2.70 16.83
N SER A 440 -20.56 -2.08 17.27
CA SER A 440 -20.55 -1.59 18.64
C SER A 440 -21.59 -0.49 18.71
N LEU A 441 -22.62 -0.73 19.51
CA LEU A 441 -23.66 0.25 19.85
C LEU A 441 -23.10 1.23 20.88
N ASP A 442 -21.82 1.58 20.74
CA ASP A 442 -21.14 2.50 21.64
C ASP A 442 -21.81 3.88 21.52
N PRO A 443 -21.93 4.61 22.62
CA PRO A 443 -22.46 5.98 22.57
C PRO A 443 -21.58 6.87 21.67
N VAL A 444 -22.23 7.66 20.80
CA VAL A 444 -21.53 8.59 19.90
C VAL A 444 -20.73 9.61 20.71
N THR A 445 -19.42 9.68 20.48
CA THR A 445 -18.53 10.59 21.23
C THR A 445 -18.65 12.04 20.74
N PRO A 446 -18.24 13.03 21.55
CA PRO A 446 -18.16 14.43 21.09
C PRO A 446 -17.26 14.60 19.85
N GLU A 447 -16.11 13.92 19.79
CA GLU A 447 -15.20 14.04 18.63
C GLU A 447 -15.83 13.47 17.35
N GLU A 448 -16.58 12.37 17.45
CA GLU A 448 -17.32 11.79 16.31
C GLU A 448 -18.34 12.78 15.75
N ARG A 449 -19.02 13.53 16.62
CA ARG A 449 -19.99 14.57 16.22
C ARG A 449 -19.30 15.76 15.55
N GLU A 450 -18.23 16.26 16.14
CA GLU A 450 -17.45 17.37 15.57
C GLU A 450 -16.96 17.03 14.17
N ARG A 451 -16.41 15.82 14.00
CA ARG A 451 -15.91 15.36 12.72
C ARG A 451 -17.03 15.12 11.72
N ARG A 452 -18.15 14.51 12.13
CA ARG A 452 -19.30 14.24 11.25
C ARG A 452 -19.93 15.52 10.70
N LEU A 453 -20.01 16.56 11.53
CA LEU A 453 -20.57 17.85 11.18
C LEU A 453 -19.53 18.84 10.63
N ALA A 454 -18.25 18.46 10.63
CA ALA A 454 -17.13 19.32 10.26
C ALA A 454 -17.18 20.70 10.96
N GLN A 455 -17.55 20.73 12.24
CA GLN A 455 -17.70 21.96 13.02
C GLN A 455 -17.45 21.67 14.51
N LYS A 456 -17.02 22.68 15.28
CA LYS A 456 -16.98 22.55 16.74
C LYS A 456 -18.26 23.14 17.35
N PRO A 457 -18.79 22.55 18.42
CA PRO A 457 -19.93 23.11 19.13
C PRO A 457 -19.55 24.42 19.81
N VAL A 458 -20.36 25.46 19.61
CA VAL A 458 -20.13 26.82 20.12
C VAL A 458 -21.47 27.45 20.50
N ILE A 459 -21.52 28.13 21.64
CA ILE A 459 -22.61 29.02 22.01
C ILE A 459 -22.23 30.47 21.63
N ILE A 460 -23.03 31.10 20.78
CA ILE A 460 -22.88 32.49 20.35
C ILE A 460 -23.99 33.30 21.01
N ALA A 461 -23.64 34.31 21.82
CA ALA A 461 -24.61 35.24 22.39
C ALA A 461 -24.78 36.47 21.50
N CYS A 462 -25.99 36.70 21.03
CA CYS A 462 -26.40 37.91 20.31
C CYS A 462 -27.14 38.83 21.29
N ASN A 463 -26.59 40.02 21.52
CA ASN A 463 -27.06 41.00 22.49
C ASN A 463 -27.40 42.34 21.82
N GLY A 464 -28.00 43.26 22.57
CA GLY A 464 -28.36 44.61 22.11
C GLY A 464 -29.78 44.70 21.55
N LYS A 465 -30.17 45.90 21.11
CA LYS A 465 -31.55 46.19 20.65
C LYS A 465 -31.98 45.38 19.43
N GLN A 466 -31.03 44.97 18.59
CA GLN A 466 -31.28 44.18 17.37
C GLN A 466 -30.87 42.71 17.54
N ALA A 467 -30.82 42.19 18.77
CA ALA A 467 -30.39 40.83 19.05
C ALA A 467 -31.14 39.74 18.25
N PRO A 468 -32.49 39.80 18.05
CA PRO A 468 -33.20 38.83 17.22
C PRO A 468 -32.76 38.86 15.75
N GLN A 469 -32.64 40.04 15.14
CA GLN A 469 -32.20 40.21 13.75
C GLN A 469 -30.74 39.80 13.58
N LEU A 470 -29.89 40.12 14.56
CA LEU A 470 -28.48 39.73 14.58
C LEU A 470 -28.33 38.20 14.63
N ALA A 471 -29.12 37.51 15.47
CA ALA A 471 -29.07 36.05 15.56
C ALA A 471 -29.44 35.35 14.25
N LEU A 472 -30.49 35.82 13.57
CA LEU A 472 -30.88 35.32 12.25
C LEU A 472 -29.80 35.59 11.18
N ALA A 473 -29.16 36.75 11.22
CA ALA A 473 -28.08 37.09 10.30
C ALA A 473 -26.83 36.22 10.54
N VAL A 474 -26.49 35.92 11.80
CA VAL A 474 -25.41 35.00 12.16
C VAL A 474 -25.72 33.58 11.71
N GLU A 475 -26.94 33.08 11.94
CA GLU A 475 -27.36 31.75 11.46
C GLU A 475 -27.26 31.65 9.94
N ARG A 476 -27.73 32.66 9.20
CA ARG A 476 -27.64 32.69 7.74
C ARG A 476 -26.18 32.63 7.27
N ALA A 477 -25.30 33.40 7.91
CA ALA A 477 -23.90 33.44 7.53
C ALA A 477 -23.16 32.13 7.83
N LEU A 478 -23.49 31.46 8.94
CA LEU A 478 -22.98 30.13 9.28
C LEU A 478 -23.51 29.06 8.31
N PHE A 479 -24.78 29.13 7.95
CA PHE A 479 -25.40 28.23 6.97
C PHE A 479 -24.72 28.35 5.60
N ASP A 480 -24.44 29.57 5.14
CA ASP A 480 -23.74 29.82 3.88
C ASP A 480 -22.27 29.29 3.89
N GLN A 481 -21.69 29.04 5.08
CA GLN A 481 -20.41 28.34 5.26
C GLN A 481 -20.54 26.82 5.45
N GLY A 482 -21.74 26.25 5.31
CA GLY A 482 -22.02 24.82 5.45
C GLY A 482 -22.10 24.33 6.90
N LYS A 483 -22.29 25.23 7.86
CA LYS A 483 -22.39 24.91 9.29
C LYS A 483 -23.84 24.73 9.71
N THR A 484 -24.06 23.80 10.64
CA THR A 484 -25.38 23.55 11.23
C THR A 484 -25.52 24.35 12.53
N ALA A 485 -26.23 25.47 12.44
CA ALA A 485 -26.54 26.36 13.56
C ALA A 485 -28.05 26.36 13.85
N VAL A 486 -28.41 26.64 15.11
CA VAL A 486 -29.80 26.76 15.55
C VAL A 486 -29.95 28.04 16.36
N VAL A 487 -30.88 28.91 15.96
CA VAL A 487 -31.23 30.09 16.75
C VAL A 487 -32.09 29.70 17.96
N VAL A 488 -31.70 30.18 19.14
CA VAL A 488 -32.35 29.96 20.43
C VAL A 488 -32.84 31.32 20.94
N SER A 489 -34.14 31.55 20.85
CA SER A 489 -34.81 32.81 21.18
C SER A 489 -35.93 32.60 22.19
N GLU A 490 -36.47 33.70 22.73
CA GLU A 490 -37.60 33.65 23.68
C GLU A 490 -38.86 33.01 23.05
N GLU A 491 -38.99 33.07 21.74
CA GLU A 491 -40.13 32.49 21.01
C GLU A 491 -40.09 30.97 20.98
N ASN A 492 -38.89 30.37 20.98
CA ASN A 492 -38.72 28.91 20.89
C ASN A 492 -38.27 28.25 22.20
N THR A 493 -37.78 29.03 23.15
CA THR A 493 -37.28 28.58 24.45
C THR A 493 -37.60 29.66 25.47
N GLY A 494 -38.55 29.39 26.37
CA GLY A 494 -39.30 30.41 27.09
C GLY A 494 -38.43 31.38 27.88
N ASP A 495 -38.02 30.97 29.09
CA ASP A 495 -37.23 31.85 29.96
C ASP A 495 -35.70 31.77 29.67
N ALA A 496 -34.92 32.61 30.36
CA ALA A 496 -33.46 32.66 30.18
C ALA A 496 -32.74 31.37 30.63
N ASP A 497 -33.30 30.64 31.60
CA ASP A 497 -32.71 29.39 32.08
C ASP A 497 -33.03 28.22 31.13
N GLU A 498 -34.20 28.21 30.51
CA GLU A 498 -34.55 27.29 29.42
C GLU A 498 -33.66 27.52 28.20
N ARG A 499 -33.49 28.77 27.76
CA ARG A 499 -32.55 29.14 26.68
C ARG A 499 -31.15 28.59 26.93
N ARG A 500 -30.64 28.77 28.15
CA ARG A 500 -29.34 28.26 28.58
C ARG A 500 -29.26 26.75 28.47
N ARG A 501 -30.25 26.03 28.99
CA ARG A 501 -30.28 24.55 28.95
C ARG A 501 -30.34 24.02 27.52
N VAL A 502 -31.15 24.63 26.66
CA VAL A 502 -31.27 24.24 25.25
C VAL A 502 -29.96 24.51 24.50
N ALA A 503 -29.33 25.67 24.72
CA ALA A 503 -28.03 25.98 24.11
C ALA A 503 -26.93 24.98 24.54
N GLN A 504 -26.92 24.59 25.82
CA GLN A 504 -26.00 23.56 26.33
C GLN A 504 -26.31 22.17 25.75
N LEU A 505 -27.59 21.81 25.59
CA LEU A 505 -27.99 20.54 24.99
C LEU A 505 -27.59 20.45 23.51
N LEU A 506 -27.80 21.55 22.75
CA LEU A 506 -27.42 21.62 21.35
C LEU A 506 -25.90 21.48 21.18
N THR A 507 -25.12 22.18 21.99
CA THR A 507 -23.65 22.08 21.95
C THR A 507 -23.13 20.73 22.43
N ALA A 508 -23.75 20.10 23.42
CA ALA A 508 -23.45 18.72 23.81
C ALA A 508 -23.65 17.69 22.68
N HIS A 509 -24.42 18.05 21.64
CA HIS A 509 -24.65 17.24 20.46
C HIS A 509 -23.93 17.73 19.19
N GLY A 510 -22.96 18.65 19.32
CA GLY A 510 -22.07 19.09 18.23
C GLY A 510 -22.60 20.26 17.40
N LEU A 511 -23.74 20.85 17.78
CA LEU A 511 -24.37 21.96 17.05
C LEU A 511 -23.87 23.33 17.51
N VAL A 512 -23.99 24.34 16.65
CA VAL A 512 -23.76 25.75 17.02
C VAL A 512 -25.08 26.35 17.51
N ALA A 513 -25.09 26.87 18.73
CA ALA A 513 -26.27 27.51 19.31
C ALA A 513 -26.13 29.04 19.23
N VAL A 514 -27.03 29.71 18.51
CA VAL A 514 -27.06 31.18 18.39
C VAL A 514 -28.16 31.72 19.28
N THR A 515 -27.79 32.26 20.43
CA THR A 515 -28.71 32.62 21.51
C THR A 515 -29.02 34.11 21.51
N VAL A 516 -30.29 34.47 21.69
CA VAL A 516 -30.73 35.88 21.82
C VAL A 516 -30.73 36.26 23.30
N ASN A 517 -30.09 37.38 23.65
CA ASN A 517 -30.07 37.97 25.00
C ASN A 517 -29.65 36.99 26.11
N LEU A 518 -28.61 36.19 25.86
CA LEU A 518 -28.02 35.29 26.86
C LEU A 518 -26.78 35.93 27.48
N GLY A 519 -26.64 35.81 28.81
CA GLY A 519 -25.49 36.35 29.53
C GLY A 519 -24.15 35.76 29.06
N SER A 520 -23.09 36.57 29.08
CA SER A 520 -21.76 36.25 28.58
C SER A 520 -21.06 35.08 29.27
N ASP A 521 -21.51 34.68 30.46
CA ASP A 521 -20.80 33.74 31.33
C ASP A 521 -20.74 32.30 30.79
N ILE A 522 -21.57 31.98 29.80
CA ILE A 522 -21.68 30.64 29.19
C ILE A 522 -21.43 30.68 27.67
N ALA A 523 -21.46 31.87 27.09
CA ALA A 523 -21.23 32.04 25.66
C ALA A 523 -19.75 31.90 25.33
N ASN A 524 -19.43 31.11 24.32
CA ASN A 524 -18.06 30.97 23.82
C ASN A 524 -17.64 32.17 22.97
N ALA A 525 -18.61 32.88 22.38
CA ALA A 525 -18.47 34.14 21.66
C ALA A 525 -19.70 35.02 21.94
N SER A 526 -19.51 36.34 21.99
CA SER A 526 -20.60 37.30 22.23
C SER A 526 -20.49 38.48 21.28
N VAL A 527 -21.61 38.84 20.66
CA VAL A 527 -21.73 39.96 19.74
C VAL A 527 -22.94 40.81 20.07
N SER A 528 -22.86 42.11 19.79
CA SER A 528 -23.96 43.04 20.06
C SER A 528 -24.19 44.00 18.89
N ALA A 529 -25.45 44.32 18.61
CA ALA A 529 -25.83 45.36 17.65
C ALA A 529 -26.95 46.24 18.23
N GLU A 530 -26.73 47.55 18.19
CA GLU A 530 -27.71 48.55 18.65
C GLU A 530 -28.59 49.05 17.50
N THR A 531 -28.05 49.04 16.28
CA THR A 531 -28.76 49.45 15.06
C THR A 531 -28.65 48.40 13.96
N GLU A 532 -29.65 48.34 13.06
CA GLU A 532 -29.68 47.35 11.97
C GLU A 532 -28.49 47.53 10.99
N ALA A 533 -27.99 48.76 10.85
CA ALA A 533 -26.85 49.08 10.00
C ALA A 533 -25.52 48.46 10.49
N GLU A 534 -25.41 48.13 11.77
CA GLU A 534 -24.20 47.53 12.37
C GLU A 534 -24.11 46.02 12.09
N ILE A 535 -25.25 45.35 11.85
CA ILE A 535 -25.35 43.89 11.76
C ILE A 535 -24.33 43.29 10.76
N PRO A 536 -24.19 43.77 9.51
CA PRO A 536 -23.26 43.16 8.55
C PRO A 536 -21.79 43.22 9.01
N ALA A 537 -21.39 44.33 9.64
CA ALA A 537 -20.02 44.51 10.13
C ALA A 537 -19.74 43.59 11.31
N VAL A 538 -20.68 43.47 12.25
CA VAL A 538 -20.59 42.61 13.43
C VAL A 538 -20.52 41.13 13.04
N VAL A 539 -21.37 40.68 12.11
CA VAL A 539 -21.37 39.29 11.61
C VAL A 539 -20.04 38.95 10.93
N SER A 540 -19.53 39.85 10.08
CA SER A 540 -18.24 39.64 9.41
C SER A 540 -17.07 39.54 10.40
N GLY A 541 -17.06 40.40 11.43
CA GLY A 541 -16.06 40.35 12.50
C GLY A 541 -16.09 39.03 13.30
N LEU A 542 -17.29 38.57 13.65
CA LEU A 542 -17.50 37.30 14.35
C LEU A 542 -16.96 36.11 13.55
N LEU A 543 -17.26 36.05 12.25
CA LEU A 543 -16.78 34.95 11.40
C LEU A 543 -15.25 34.91 11.30
N GLN A 544 -14.60 36.07 11.25
CA GLN A 544 -13.13 36.14 11.26
C GLN A 544 -12.54 35.65 12.60
N GLU A 545 -13.20 35.96 13.72
CA GLU A 545 -12.79 35.51 15.05
C GLU A 545 -12.95 33.99 15.21
N LEU A 546 -14.08 33.44 14.75
CA LEU A 546 -14.35 32.00 14.80
C LEU A 546 -13.40 31.20 13.90
N ALA A 547 -13.06 31.74 12.72
CA ALA A 547 -12.08 31.15 11.81
C ALA A 547 -10.66 31.15 12.42
N ARG A 548 -10.24 32.27 13.05
CA ARG A 548 -8.92 32.37 13.71
C ARG A 548 -8.77 31.43 14.90
N SER A 549 -9.86 31.18 15.62
CA SER A 549 -9.86 30.31 16.80
C SER A 549 -10.04 28.82 16.47
N GLN A 550 -10.11 28.45 15.18
CA GLN A 550 -10.45 27.09 14.72
C GLN A 550 -11.72 26.53 15.39
N ARG A 551 -12.70 27.40 15.68
CA ARG A 551 -13.95 27.03 16.35
C ARG A 551 -15.10 26.82 15.36
N VAL A 552 -14.96 27.32 14.14
CA VAL A 552 -15.91 27.10 13.03
C VAL A 552 -15.15 26.97 11.73
#